data_AF-A0A7Y9ULM3-F1
#
_entry.id   AF-A0A7Y9ULM3-F1
#
_cell.length_a   1.000
_cell.length_b   1.000
_cell.length_c   1.000
_cell.angle_alpha   90.00
_cell.angle_beta   90.00
_cell.angle_gamma   90.00
#
_symmetry.space_group_name_H-M   'P 1'
#
loop_
_entity.id
_entity.type
_entity.pdbx_description
1 polymer ?
#
loop_
_entity_poly.entity_id
_entity_poly.type
_entity_poly.pdbx_seq_one_letter_code
_entity_poly.pdbx_strand_id
1 'polypeptide(L)'
;MDPDDLADPEVRDVDWAALFTRLPEGWSEVEHDGVRWGASRTVQVGGRSQKVWAEELGGGRHVSANLYAVGSGATARVEVRPCEMPAAVVRDFLAGLEVVLPRAAARGSGPDRPRPLG
;
A
#
# COMPACT_ATOMS: atom_id res chain seq x y z
N MET A 1 -4.14 2.93 -16.44
CA MET A 1 -2.89 2.23 -16.08
C MET A 1 -2.15 1.99 -17.37
N ASP A 2 -1.10 2.75 -17.59
CA ASP A 2 -0.27 2.61 -18.79
C ASP A 2 0.59 1.35 -18.64
N PRO A 3 0.63 0.43 -19.62
CA PRO A 3 1.45 -0.77 -19.53
C PRO A 3 2.95 -0.48 -19.38
N ASP A 4 3.41 0.70 -19.78
CA ASP A 4 4.83 1.10 -19.71
C ASP A 4 5.31 1.40 -18.26
N ASP A 5 4.43 1.78 -17.34
CA ASP A 5 4.82 2.05 -15.94
C ASP A 5 5.29 0.78 -15.20
N LEU A 6 4.85 -0.41 -15.64
CA LEU A 6 5.33 -1.71 -15.14
C LEU A 6 6.51 -2.26 -15.96
N ALA A 7 6.83 -1.63 -17.09
CA ALA A 7 7.95 -2.03 -17.93
C ALA A 7 9.29 -1.52 -17.37
N ASP A 8 9.25 -0.47 -16.53
CA ASP A 8 10.41 0.09 -15.86
C ASP A 8 11.14 -0.97 -15.00
N PRO A 9 12.42 -1.28 -15.31
CA PRO A 9 13.20 -2.24 -14.55
C PRO A 9 13.36 -1.84 -13.07
N GLU A 10 13.41 -0.54 -12.75
CA GLU A 10 13.52 -0.05 -11.36
C GLU A 10 12.24 -0.30 -10.55
N VAL A 11 11.12 -0.59 -11.21
CA VAL A 11 9.84 -0.97 -10.59
C VAL A 11 9.71 -2.50 -10.53
N ARG A 12 10.30 -3.23 -11.48
CA ARG A 12 10.22 -4.69 -11.57
C ARG A 12 11.07 -5.43 -10.55
N ASP A 13 12.26 -4.92 -10.23
CA ASP A 13 13.21 -5.58 -9.32
C ASP A 13 12.97 -5.22 -7.85
N VAL A 14 11.89 -4.49 -7.55
CA VAL A 14 11.48 -4.12 -6.19
C VAL A 14 10.79 -5.31 -5.51
N ASP A 15 11.19 -5.58 -4.26
CA ASP A 15 10.44 -6.48 -3.39
C ASP A 15 9.18 -5.76 -2.84
N TRP A 16 8.14 -5.71 -3.67
CA TRP A 16 6.87 -5.08 -3.34
C TRP A 16 6.18 -5.73 -2.14
N ALA A 17 6.38 -7.04 -1.93
CA ALA A 17 5.83 -7.73 -0.77
C ALA A 17 6.48 -7.19 0.51
N ALA A 18 7.81 -7.07 0.53
CA ALA A 18 8.53 -6.47 1.66
C ALA A 18 8.08 -5.02 1.92
N LEU A 19 7.94 -4.20 0.87
CA LEU A 19 7.47 -2.82 1.01
C LEU A 19 6.06 -2.74 1.62
N PHE A 20 5.11 -3.55 1.16
CA PHE A 20 3.77 -3.59 1.74
C PHE A 20 3.80 -4.01 3.22
N THR A 21 4.70 -4.93 3.61
CA THR A 21 4.78 -5.40 5.00
C THR A 21 5.36 -4.37 5.98
N ARG A 22 6.00 -3.29 5.51
CA ARG A 22 6.41 -2.16 6.36
C ARG A 22 5.22 -1.48 7.04
N LEU A 23 4.04 -1.53 6.40
CA LEU A 23 2.79 -1.06 6.99
C LEU A 23 2.10 -2.23 7.72
N PRO A 24 1.79 -2.11 9.02
CA PRO A 24 1.00 -3.10 9.73
C PRO A 24 -0.38 -3.29 9.09
N GLU A 25 -0.93 -4.50 9.18
CA GLU A 25 -2.33 -4.72 8.77
C GLU A 25 -3.28 -3.96 9.70
N GLY A 26 -4.24 -3.26 9.11
CA GLY A 26 -5.09 -2.30 9.79
C GLY A 26 -4.72 -0.87 9.42
N TRP A 27 -4.99 0.07 10.34
CA TRP A 27 -4.71 1.49 10.15
C TRP A 27 -3.45 1.87 10.92
N SER A 28 -2.69 2.83 10.44
CA SER A 28 -1.53 3.39 11.15
C SER A 28 -1.43 4.88 10.84
N GLU A 29 -0.95 5.65 11.79
CA GLU A 29 -0.37 6.96 11.50
C GLU A 29 1.08 6.75 11.07
N VAL A 30 1.46 7.31 9.93
CA VAL A 30 2.83 7.23 9.40
C VAL A 30 3.33 8.63 9.07
N GLU A 31 4.64 8.79 9.07
CA GLU A 31 5.31 9.98 8.57
C GLU A 31 6.04 9.64 7.27
N HIS A 32 5.97 10.54 6.29
CA HIS A 32 6.72 10.46 5.05
C HIS A 32 7.09 11.89 4.63
N ASP A 33 8.37 12.14 4.43
CA ASP A 33 8.95 13.46 4.10
C ASP A 33 8.49 14.60 5.04
N GLY A 34 8.41 14.32 6.35
CA GLY A 34 7.98 15.29 7.37
C GLY A 34 6.47 15.58 7.38
N VAL A 35 5.69 14.85 6.58
CA VAL A 35 4.23 14.97 6.49
C VAL A 35 3.59 13.77 7.16
N ARG A 36 2.49 14.00 7.89
CA ARG A 36 1.71 12.94 8.54
C ARG A 36 0.63 12.39 7.61
N TRP A 37 0.46 11.08 7.64
CA TRP A 37 -0.48 10.34 6.83
C TRP A 37 -1.26 9.34 7.66
N GLY A 38 -2.54 9.16 7.34
CA GLY A 38 -3.34 8.02 7.76
C GLY A 38 -3.22 6.93 6.71
N ALA A 39 -2.60 5.80 7.05
CA ALA A 39 -2.34 4.71 6.12
C ALA A 39 -3.03 3.42 6.57
N SER A 40 -3.67 2.73 5.63
CA SER A 40 -4.35 1.46 5.86
C SER A 40 -3.77 0.38 4.95
N ARG A 41 -3.44 -0.77 5.53
CA ARG A 41 -3.16 -2.00 4.78
C ARG A 41 -4.21 -3.05 5.08
N THR A 42 -4.79 -3.63 4.04
CA THR A 42 -5.72 -4.76 4.16
C THR A 42 -5.15 -5.96 3.44
N VAL A 43 -5.15 -7.12 4.09
CA VAL A 43 -4.79 -8.40 3.50
C VAL A 43 -6.06 -9.18 3.21
N GLN A 44 -6.17 -9.73 2.00
CA GLN A 44 -7.38 -10.38 1.52
C GLN A 44 -7.06 -11.74 0.89
N VAL A 45 -8.09 -12.58 0.76
CA VAL A 45 -8.02 -13.86 0.02
C VAL A 45 -6.88 -14.77 0.53
N GLY A 46 -6.75 -14.89 1.86
CA GLY A 46 -5.74 -15.74 2.48
C GLY A 46 -4.29 -15.30 2.23
N GLY A 47 -4.06 -13.99 2.04
CA GLY A 47 -2.73 -13.43 1.78
C GLY A 47 -2.39 -13.22 0.30
N ARG A 48 -3.26 -13.69 -0.62
CA ARG A 48 -3.00 -13.61 -2.07
C ARG A 48 -3.21 -12.24 -2.68
N SER A 49 -3.86 -11.34 -1.95
CA SER A 49 -4.02 -9.95 -2.37
C SER A 49 -3.91 -9.02 -1.19
N GLN A 50 -3.32 -7.85 -1.40
CA GLN A 50 -3.18 -6.82 -0.39
C GLN A 50 -3.53 -5.47 -1.01
N LYS A 51 -4.02 -4.55 -0.20
CA LYS A 51 -4.30 -3.18 -0.60
C LYS A 51 -3.67 -2.22 0.40
N VAL A 52 -3.04 -1.17 -0.11
CA VAL A 52 -2.63 0.00 0.66
C VAL A 52 -3.42 1.22 0.20
N TRP A 53 -3.86 2.01 1.16
CA TRP A 53 -4.41 3.35 0.97
C TRP A 53 -3.81 4.27 2.02
N ALA A 54 -3.21 5.38 1.62
CA ALA A 54 -2.73 6.43 2.50
C ALA A 54 -3.29 7.78 2.06
N GLU A 55 -3.62 8.62 3.03
CA GLU A 55 -4.07 9.99 2.80
C GLU A 55 -3.36 10.95 3.76
N GLU A 56 -3.03 12.12 3.26
CA GLU A 56 -2.37 13.17 4.05
C GLU A 56 -3.31 13.69 5.14
N LEU A 57 -2.86 13.68 6.39
CA LEU A 57 -3.65 14.21 7.50
C LEU A 57 -3.65 15.74 7.46
N GLY A 58 -4.79 16.32 7.10
CA GLY A 58 -4.94 17.77 6.97
C GLY A 58 -4.61 18.31 5.58
N GLY A 59 -4.39 17.44 4.59
CA GLY A 59 -4.19 17.81 3.19
C GLY A 59 -5.13 17.08 2.24
N GLY A 60 -4.78 17.07 0.96
CA GLY A 60 -5.60 16.49 -0.12
C GLY A 60 -4.90 15.40 -0.93
N ARG A 61 -3.65 15.05 -0.57
CA ARG A 61 -2.88 14.03 -1.30
C ARG A 61 -3.25 12.63 -0.81
N HIS A 62 -3.12 11.65 -1.71
CA HIS A 62 -3.30 10.24 -1.38
C HIS A 62 -2.32 9.36 -2.17
N VAL A 63 -2.03 8.18 -1.62
CA VAL A 63 -1.24 7.10 -2.25
C VAL A 63 -2.03 5.81 -2.16
N SER A 64 -2.16 5.07 -3.26
CA SER A 64 -2.95 3.84 -3.29
C SER A 64 -2.40 2.81 -4.25
N ALA A 65 -2.30 1.57 -3.80
CA ALA A 65 -1.88 0.45 -4.63
C ALA A 65 -2.47 -0.88 -4.14
N ASN A 66 -2.62 -1.81 -5.09
CA ASN A 66 -2.96 -3.20 -4.81
C ASN A 66 -1.75 -4.09 -5.14
N LEU A 67 -1.57 -5.15 -4.36
CA LEU A 67 -0.57 -6.19 -4.56
C LEU A 67 -1.28 -7.51 -4.78
N TYR A 68 -0.88 -8.26 -5.79
CA TYR A 68 -1.43 -9.57 -6.11
C TYR A 68 -0.32 -10.61 -6.20
N ALA A 69 -0.53 -11.74 -5.53
CA ALA A 69 0.22 -12.96 -5.81
C ALA A 69 -0.45 -13.68 -6.98
N VAL A 70 0.24 -13.77 -8.12
CA VAL A 70 -0.24 -14.38 -9.36
C VAL A 70 0.46 -15.72 -9.56
N GLY A 71 -0.30 -16.79 -9.78
CA GLY A 71 0.22 -18.15 -9.91
C GLY A 71 0.29 -18.93 -8.58
N SER A 72 1.01 -20.06 -8.57
CA SER A 72 1.13 -20.93 -7.39
C SER A 72 2.50 -21.60 -7.27
N GLY A 73 2.85 -22.01 -6.06
CA GLY A 73 4.11 -22.70 -5.76
C GLY A 73 5.35 -21.87 -6.12
N ALA A 74 6.40 -22.54 -6.59
CA ALA A 74 7.68 -21.91 -6.97
C ALA A 74 7.58 -20.93 -8.16
N THR A 75 6.43 -20.87 -8.84
CA THR A 75 6.20 -19.98 -9.99
C THR A 75 5.36 -18.75 -9.66
N ALA A 76 4.94 -18.61 -8.40
CA ALA A 76 4.17 -17.44 -7.98
C ALA A 76 4.99 -16.15 -8.19
N ARG A 77 4.35 -15.15 -8.78
CA ARG A 77 4.91 -13.82 -9.01
C ARG A 77 4.11 -12.78 -8.24
N VAL A 78 4.75 -11.66 -7.95
CA VAL A 78 4.10 -10.50 -7.33
C VAL A 78 3.83 -9.47 -8.41
N GLU A 79 2.59 -8.99 -8.48
CA GLU A 79 2.17 -7.92 -9.37
C GLU A 79 1.60 -6.76 -8.54
N VAL A 80 2.10 -5.55 -8.78
CA VAL A 80 1.60 -4.32 -8.14
C VAL A 80 0.73 -3.53 -9.12
N ARG A 81 -0.36 -2.95 -8.64
CA ARG A 81 -1.26 -2.08 -9.40
C ARG A 81 -1.54 -0.79 -8.64
N PRO A 82 -0.83 0.31 -8.96
CA PRO A 82 -1.15 1.65 -8.48
C PRO A 82 -2.51 2.13 -8.99
N CYS A 83 -3.22 2.95 -8.22
CA CYS A 83 -4.47 3.59 -8.64
C CYS A 83 -4.20 5.01 -9.15
N GLU A 84 -4.25 5.23 -10.46
CA GLU A 84 -4.17 6.57 -11.08
C GLU A 84 -2.92 7.38 -10.70
N MET A 85 -1.82 6.69 -10.37
CA MET A 85 -0.53 7.29 -10.01
C MET A 85 0.66 6.42 -10.46
N PRO A 86 1.86 6.99 -10.63
CA PRO A 86 3.04 6.23 -11.03
C PRO A 86 3.47 5.20 -9.97
N ALA A 87 3.99 4.05 -10.40
CA ALA A 87 4.50 3.04 -9.49
C ALA A 87 5.68 3.55 -8.64
N ALA A 88 6.54 4.40 -9.21
CA ALA A 88 7.65 5.03 -8.49
C ALA A 88 7.18 5.83 -7.25
N VAL A 89 6.07 6.57 -7.36
CA VAL A 89 5.49 7.32 -6.22
C VAL A 89 5.07 6.37 -5.09
N VAL A 90 4.45 5.24 -5.44
CA VAL A 90 4.05 4.22 -4.46
C VAL A 90 5.28 3.58 -3.80
N ARG A 91 6.30 3.24 -4.60
CA ARG A 91 7.58 2.68 -4.12
C ARG A 91 8.22 3.63 -3.12
N ASP A 92 8.40 4.89 -3.51
CA ASP A 92 9.12 5.89 -2.72
C ASP A 92 8.38 6.17 -1.41
N PHE A 93 7.04 6.26 -1.45
CA PHE A 93 6.21 6.37 -0.26
C PHE A 93 6.38 5.17 0.69
N LEU A 94 6.23 3.93 0.18
CA LEU A 94 6.33 2.73 1.02
C LEU A 94 7.74 2.48 1.56
N ALA A 95 8.77 2.84 0.79
CA ALA A 95 10.16 2.69 1.20
C ALA A 95 10.56 3.73 2.26
N GLY A 96 10.03 4.96 2.15
CA GLY A 96 10.36 6.07 3.04
C GLY A 96 9.41 6.27 4.21
N LEU A 97 8.26 5.58 4.27
CA LEU A 97 7.35 5.75 5.40
C LEU A 97 7.94 5.20 6.69
N GLU A 98 7.62 5.89 7.78
CA GLU A 98 7.93 5.50 9.15
C GLU A 98 6.63 5.41 9.95
N VAL A 99 6.41 4.28 10.63
CA VAL A 99 5.19 4.07 11.41
C VAL A 99 5.30 4.78 12.76
N VAL A 100 4.46 5.79 12.96
CA VAL A 100 4.42 6.59 14.18
C VAL A 100 3.51 5.94 15.22
N LEU A 101 2.32 5.49 14.80
CA LEU A 101 1.36 4.80 15.67
C LEU A 101 0.70 3.62 14.94
N PRO A 102 1.00 2.38 15.32
CA PRO A 102 0.32 1.22 14.78
C PRO A 102 -1.06 1.07 15.44
N ARG A 103 -2.12 0.93 14.63
CA ARG A 103 -3.42 0.46 15.10
C ARG A 103 -3.76 -0.85 14.40
N ALA A 104 -3.50 -1.95 15.10
CA ALA A 104 -3.82 -3.28 14.61
C ALA A 104 -5.30 -3.36 14.17
N ALA A 105 -5.55 -4.05 13.06
CA ALA A 105 -6.90 -4.38 12.67
C ALA A 105 -7.63 -5.07 13.83
N ALA A 106 -8.80 -4.56 14.21
CA ALA A 106 -9.70 -5.30 15.08
C ALA A 106 -10.01 -6.62 14.37
N ARG A 107 -9.87 -7.76 15.08
CA ARG A 107 -10.18 -9.08 14.53
C ARG A 107 -11.67 -9.15 14.18
N GLY A 108 -12.01 -8.89 12.91
CA GLY A 108 -13.36 -9.01 12.36
C GLY A 108 -13.99 -7.68 11.92
N SER A 109 -14.60 -7.72 10.72
CA SER A 109 -15.34 -6.68 9.99
C SER A 109 -14.52 -5.61 9.24
N GLY A 110 -14.34 -5.87 7.92
CA GLY A 110 -14.44 -4.91 6.82
C GLY A 110 -13.50 -3.69 6.79
N PRO A 111 -13.23 -3.08 5.62
CA PRO A 111 -12.51 -1.82 5.57
C PRO A 111 -13.47 -0.70 5.99
N ASP A 112 -13.67 -0.51 7.29
CA ASP A 112 -14.33 0.68 7.78
C ASP A 112 -13.32 1.83 7.71
N ARG A 113 -13.28 2.49 6.55
CA ARG A 113 -12.74 3.85 6.48
C ARG A 113 -13.62 4.71 7.40
N PRO A 114 -13.06 5.57 8.27
CA PRO A 114 -13.84 6.73 8.68
C PRO A 114 -14.22 7.48 7.39
N ARG A 115 -15.53 7.66 7.16
CA ARG A 115 -16.00 8.55 6.11
C ARG A 115 -15.39 9.93 6.37
N PRO A 116 -14.75 10.59 5.39
CA PRO A 116 -14.41 11.99 5.56
C PRO A 116 -15.71 12.73 5.87
N LEU A 117 -15.71 13.55 6.93
CA LEU A 117 -16.80 14.45 7.23
C LEU A 117 -16.89 15.44 6.07
N GLY A 118 -17.87 15.21 5.19
CA GLY A 118 -18.31 16.09 4.11
C GLY A 118 -19.82 16.12 4.08
#